data_AF-M0C1D3-F1
#
_entry.id   AF-M0C1D3-F1
#
_cell.length_a   1.000
_cell.length_b   1.000
_cell.length_c   1.000
_cell.angle_alpha   90.00
_cell.angle_beta   90.00
_cell.angle_gamma   90.00
#
_symmetry.space_group_name_H-M   'P 1'
#
loop_
_entity.id
_entity.type
_entity.pdbx_description
1 polymer ?
#
loop_
_entity_poly.entity_id
_entity_poly.type
_entity_poly.pdbx_seq_one_letter_code
_entity_poly.pdbx_strand_id
1 'polypeptide(L)'
;MTLEFSSSDDAADLAGVVAVLDDADCREIIAILEAPKTVPEIAEAVDLPLSTTYRKLDRLTDAGLASETVGVRQGRHHKSRYVANFDRIGISLDEEREFRVDVDSSNDQSLGIWSNVSEEF
;
A
#
# COMPACT_ATOMS: atom_id res chain seq x y z
N MET A 1 10.23 29.52 19.60
CA MET A 1 9.17 29.10 18.65
C MET A 1 9.31 27.60 18.52
N THR A 2 8.66 26.87 19.43
CA THR A 2 8.67 25.40 19.47
C THR A 2 7.76 24.93 18.36
N LEU A 3 8.33 24.27 17.34
CA LEU A 3 7.54 23.54 16.37
C LEU A 3 7.04 22.28 17.09
N GLU A 4 5.78 22.34 17.49
CA GLU A 4 4.99 21.17 17.86
C GLU A 4 4.85 20.33 16.59
N PHE A 5 5.69 19.31 16.44
CA PHE A 5 5.46 18.29 15.43
C PHE A 5 4.26 17.49 15.89
N SER A 6 3.15 17.69 15.18
CA SER A 6 1.94 16.90 15.34
C SER A 6 2.29 15.43 15.08
N SER A 7 2.55 14.67 16.14
CA SER A 7 2.58 13.21 16.08
C SER A 7 1.15 12.72 15.99
N SER A 8 0.62 12.59 14.77
CA SER A 8 -0.39 11.58 14.44
C SER A 8 -0.72 11.61 12.94
N ASP A 9 -0.87 10.40 12.39
CA ASP A 9 -1.30 9.99 11.04
C ASP A 9 -0.21 9.84 9.96
N ASP A 10 -0.17 8.64 9.35
CA ASP A 10 0.53 8.26 8.11
C ASP A 10 2.02 7.87 8.11
N ALA A 11 2.62 7.53 9.25
CA ALA A 11 3.75 6.60 9.23
C ALA A 11 3.17 5.19 9.24
N ALA A 12 3.15 4.49 8.10
CA ALA A 12 2.93 3.04 8.09
C ALA A 12 3.78 2.42 9.22
N ASP A 13 3.20 1.56 10.07
CA ASP A 13 3.94 1.04 11.22
C ASP A 13 5.20 0.31 10.71
N LEU A 14 6.39 0.82 11.08
CA LEU A 14 7.67 0.29 10.59
C LEU A 14 7.76 -1.21 10.79
N ALA A 15 7.32 -1.70 11.96
CA ALA A 15 7.35 -3.13 12.25
C ALA A 15 6.38 -3.90 11.34
N GLY A 16 5.20 -3.36 11.06
CA GLY A 16 4.25 -3.88 10.07
C GLY A 16 4.84 -3.96 8.66
N VAL A 17 5.40 -2.85 8.14
CA VAL A 17 6.02 -2.81 6.80
C VAL A 17 7.18 -3.80 6.70
N VAL A 18 8.08 -3.81 7.68
CA VAL A 18 9.23 -4.71 7.68
C VAL A 18 8.78 -6.18 7.79
N ALA A 19 7.80 -6.50 8.61
CA ALA A 19 7.28 -7.86 8.72
C ALA A 19 6.65 -8.37 7.43
N VAL A 20 5.99 -7.48 6.66
CA VAL A 20 5.44 -7.81 5.35
C VAL A 20 6.56 -7.99 4.32
N LEU A 21 7.59 -7.15 4.34
CA LEU A 21 8.72 -7.25 3.40
C LEU A 21 9.68 -8.40 3.71
N ASP A 22 9.77 -8.86 4.96
CA ASP A 22 10.53 -10.06 5.34
C ASP A 22 9.95 -11.31 4.65
N ASP A 23 8.63 -11.34 4.50
CA ASP A 23 7.87 -12.43 3.90
C ASP A 23 8.10 -12.50 2.37
N ALA A 24 8.67 -13.62 1.90
CA ALA A 24 8.98 -13.81 0.48
C ALA A 24 7.73 -13.82 -0.41
N ASP A 25 6.65 -14.47 0.06
CA ASP A 25 5.39 -14.54 -0.66
C ASP A 25 4.80 -13.13 -0.87
N CYS A 26 4.89 -12.28 0.15
CA CYS A 26 4.42 -10.89 0.05
C CYS A 26 5.22 -10.10 -0.99
N ARG A 27 6.54 -10.29 -1.05
CA ARG A 27 7.39 -9.65 -2.07
C ARG A 27 7.07 -10.12 -3.48
N GLU A 28 6.81 -11.41 -3.67
CA GLU A 28 6.37 -11.94 -4.97
C GLU A 28 5.01 -11.40 -5.39
N ILE A 29 4.07 -11.30 -4.45
CA ILE A 29 2.76 -10.68 -4.70
C ILE A 29 2.94 -9.22 -5.12
N ILE A 30 3.71 -8.41 -4.39
CA ILE A 30 3.97 -7.01 -4.75
C ILE A 30 4.54 -6.90 -6.17
N ALA A 31 5.51 -7.75 -6.51
CA ALA A 31 6.21 -7.70 -7.79
C ALA A 31 5.28 -7.92 -9.00
N ILE A 32 4.17 -8.65 -8.83
CA ILE A 32 3.19 -8.88 -9.92
C ILE A 32 2.04 -7.86 -9.93
N LEU A 33 1.92 -7.01 -8.91
CA LEU A 33 0.83 -6.03 -8.76
C LEU A 33 1.08 -4.71 -9.52
N GLU A 34 1.86 -4.75 -10.61
CA GLU A 34 2.04 -3.65 -11.58
C GLU A 34 0.73 -3.21 -12.26
N ALA A 35 -0.28 -4.08 -12.27
CA ALA A 35 -1.62 -3.79 -12.75
C ALA A 35 -2.68 -4.45 -11.85
N PRO A 36 -3.94 -3.95 -11.83
CA PRO A 36 -4.98 -4.49 -10.97
C PRO A 36 -5.28 -5.98 -11.24
N LYS A 37 -5.04 -6.85 -10.26
CA LYS A 37 -5.27 -8.31 -10.35
C LYS A 37 -6.25 -8.80 -9.30
N THR A 38 -7.05 -9.80 -9.64
CA THR A 38 -7.93 -10.47 -8.68
C THR A 38 -7.14 -11.49 -7.85
N VAL A 39 -7.64 -11.81 -6.65
CA VAL A 39 -7.03 -12.84 -5.79
C VAL A 39 -6.71 -14.16 -6.50
N PRO A 40 -7.60 -14.76 -7.32
CA PRO A 40 -7.26 -15.99 -8.03
C PRO A 40 -6.14 -15.81 -9.06
N GLU A 41 -6.05 -14.67 -9.73
CA GLU A 41 -4.95 -14.39 -10.68
C GLU A 41 -3.62 -14.24 -9.94
N ILE A 42 -3.65 -13.63 -8.75
CA ILE A 42 -2.46 -13.51 -7.88
C ILE A 42 -2.03 -14.89 -7.40
N ALA A 43 -2.96 -15.67 -6.84
CA ALA A 43 -2.69 -17.02 -6.33
C ALA A 43 -2.08 -17.95 -7.38
N GLU A 44 -2.59 -17.89 -8.62
CA GLU A 44 -2.04 -18.66 -9.74
C GLU A 44 -0.63 -18.18 -10.13
N ALA A 45 -0.40 -16.86 -10.18
CA ALA A 45 0.87 -16.30 -10.60
C ALA A 45 2.03 -16.54 -9.62
N VAL A 46 1.75 -16.56 -8.31
CA VAL A 46 2.76 -16.83 -7.26
C VAL A 46 2.73 -18.27 -6.73
N ASP A 47 1.96 -19.16 -7.35
CA ASP A 47 1.79 -20.57 -6.95
C ASP A 47 1.40 -20.77 -5.48
N LEU A 48 0.48 -19.93 -4.97
CA LEU A 48 0.01 -19.99 -3.59
C LEU A 48 -1.42 -20.50 -3.46
N PRO A 49 -1.76 -21.22 -2.37
CA PRO A 49 -3.14 -21.50 -2.04
C PRO A 49 -3.94 -20.21 -1.82
N LEU A 50 -5.19 -20.17 -2.31
CA LEU A 50 -6.08 -19.00 -2.17
C LEU A 50 -6.17 -18.47 -0.74
N SER A 51 -6.28 -19.35 0.26
CA SER A 51 -6.34 -18.96 1.68
C SER A 51 -5.08 -18.24 2.16
N THR A 52 -3.91 -18.67 1.68
CA THR A 52 -2.63 -18.01 1.94
C THR A 52 -2.59 -16.66 1.23
N THR A 53 -2.97 -16.60 -0.04
CA THR A 53 -3.01 -15.36 -0.82
C THR A 53 -3.90 -14.30 -0.16
N TYR A 54 -5.12 -14.67 0.27
CA TYR A 54 -6.01 -13.77 1.01
C TYR A 54 -5.33 -13.21 2.26
N ARG A 55 -4.70 -14.07 3.08
CA ARG A 55 -4.02 -13.64 4.31
C ARG A 55 -2.82 -12.74 4.04
N LYS A 56 -2.10 -12.92 2.94
CA LYS A 56 -0.96 -12.08 2.56
C LYS A 56 -1.44 -10.73 2.02
N LEU A 57 -2.49 -10.72 1.20
CA LEU A 57 -3.11 -9.50 0.69
C LEU A 57 -3.70 -8.63 1.80
N ASP A 58 -4.34 -9.26 2.79
CA ASP A 58 -4.84 -8.59 4.00
C ASP A 58 -3.69 -7.83 4.69
N ARG A 59 -2.59 -8.51 5.00
CA ARG A 59 -1.39 -7.89 5.59
C ARG A 59 -0.77 -6.79 4.74
N LEU A 60 -0.72 -6.97 3.42
CA LEU A 60 -0.24 -5.95 2.49
C LEU A 60 -1.14 -4.71 2.50
N THR A 61 -2.45 -4.90 2.66
CA THR A 61 -3.44 -3.83 2.72
C THR A 61 -3.38 -3.10 4.06
N ASP A 62 -3.29 -3.82 5.18
CA ASP A 62 -3.08 -3.25 6.52
C ASP A 62 -1.78 -2.44 6.61
N ALA A 63 -0.73 -2.86 5.90
CA ALA A 63 0.54 -2.13 5.83
C ALA A 63 0.55 -0.97 4.82
N GLY A 64 -0.56 -0.70 4.12
CA GLY A 64 -0.66 0.34 3.10
C GLY A 64 0.11 0.07 1.80
N LEU A 65 0.66 -1.14 1.62
CA LEU A 65 1.48 -1.52 0.47
C LEU A 65 0.66 -2.02 -0.73
N ALA A 66 -0.59 -2.43 -0.50
CA ALA A 66 -1.55 -2.77 -1.54
C ALA A 66 -2.91 -2.12 -1.24
N SER A 67 -3.68 -1.87 -2.29
CA SER A 67 -5.04 -1.33 -2.16
C SER A 67 -6.05 -2.16 -2.93
N GLU A 68 -7.21 -2.41 -2.32
CA GLU A 68 -8.35 -3.04 -2.96
C GLU A 68 -9.11 -2.02 -3.81
N THR A 69 -9.03 -2.18 -5.13
CA THR A 69 -9.84 -1.43 -6.09
C THR A 69 -11.09 -2.23 -6.48
N VAL A 70 -12.25 -1.58 -6.41
CA VAL A 70 -13.49 -2.14 -6.94
C VAL A 70 -13.42 -2.15 -8.47
N GLY A 71 -13.29 -3.33 -9.07
CA GLY A 71 -13.16 -3.48 -10.51
C GLY A 71 -14.33 -2.87 -11.29
N VAL A 72 -14.03 -2.06 -12.30
CA VAL A 72 -15.03 -1.53 -13.24
C VAL A 72 -15.69 -2.67 -14.01
N ARG A 73 -17.02 -2.59 -14.10
CA ARG A 73 -17.97 -3.64 -14.49
C ARG A 73 -17.74 -4.22 -15.90
N GLN A 74 -17.51 -5.54 -15.97
CA GLN A 74 -17.96 -6.41 -17.07
C GLN A 74 -18.50 -7.74 -16.49
N GLY A 75 -19.71 -7.71 -15.92
CA GLY A 75 -20.42 -8.93 -15.48
C GLY A 75 -20.94 -8.91 -14.04
N ARG A 76 -21.76 -9.91 -13.71
CA ARG A 76 -22.64 -9.99 -12.52
C ARG A 76 -21.94 -10.42 -11.22
N HIS A 77 -20.61 -10.39 -11.16
CA HIS A 77 -19.82 -10.75 -9.98
C HIS A 77 -18.77 -9.67 -9.69
N HIS A 78 -18.87 -9.06 -8.51
CA HIS A 78 -17.83 -8.18 -7.97
C HIS A 78 -16.64 -9.06 -7.63
N LYS A 79 -15.53 -8.95 -8.39
CA LYS A 79 -14.25 -9.51 -7.98
C LYS A 79 -13.36 -8.35 -7.56
N SER A 80 -13.01 -8.34 -6.28
CA SER A 80 -12.00 -7.46 -5.71
C SER A 80 -10.70 -7.57 -6.51
N ARG A 81 -10.14 -6.41 -6.87
CA ARG A 81 -8.84 -6.32 -7.54
C ARG A 81 -7.87 -5.60 -6.62
N TYR A 82 -6.62 -6.02 -6.63
CA TYR A 82 -5.56 -5.45 -5.84
C TYR A 82 -4.52 -4.84 -6.76
N VAL A 83 -3.90 -3.76 -6.30
CA VAL A 83 -2.79 -3.06 -6.96
C VAL A 83 -1.80 -2.58 -5.89
N ALA A 84 -0.52 -2.54 -6.23
CA ALA A 84 0.48 -1.93 -5.36
C ALA A 84 0.25 -0.41 -5.30
N ASN A 85 0.36 0.18 -4.10
CA ASN A 85 0.11 1.61 -3.90
C ASN A 85 1.39 2.40 -3.64
N PHE A 86 2.54 1.93 -4.10
CA PHE A 86 3.82 2.58 -3.85
C PHE A 86 4.83 2.21 -4.94
N ASP A 87 5.83 3.06 -5.11
CA ASP A 87 6.98 2.83 -5.99
C ASP A 87 8.30 2.86 -5.21
N ARG A 88 8.30 3.47 -4.02
CA ARG A 88 9.48 3.57 -3.16
C ARG A 88 9.13 3.47 -1.69
N ILE A 89 9.96 2.72 -0.95
CA ILE A 89 9.95 2.68 0.51
C ILE A 89 11.31 3.19 1.01
N GLY A 90 11.29 4.23 1.83
CA GLY A 90 12.45 4.77 2.53
C GLY A 90 12.42 4.42 4.00
N ILE A 91 13.55 3.98 4.55
CA ILE A 91 13.72 3.84 6.00
C ILE A 91 14.82 4.80 6.43
N SER A 92 14.53 5.65 7.41
CA SER A 92 15.46 6.67 7.92
C SER A 92 15.55 6.59 9.44
N LEU A 93 16.67 7.09 9.98
CA LEU A 93 16.91 7.28 11.40
C LEU A 93 17.08 8.77 11.62
N ASP A 94 16.21 9.38 12.41
CA ASP A 94 16.25 10.83 12.65
C ASP A 94 17.24 11.24 13.76
N GLU A 95 17.27 12.54 14.04
CA GLU A 95 18.15 13.16 15.03
C GLU A 95 17.87 12.71 16.47
N GLU A 96 16.65 12.28 16.76
CA GLU A 96 16.18 11.72 18.05
C GLU A 96 16.46 10.21 18.14
N ARG A 97 17.05 9.63 17.09
CA ARG A 97 17.35 8.20 16.94
C ARG A 97 16.09 7.34 16.84
N GLU A 98 15.02 7.90 16.29
CA GLU A 98 13.81 7.14 15.99
C GLU A 98 13.79 6.73 14.51
N PHE A 99 13.30 5.52 14.25
CA PHE A 99 13.17 5.02 12.89
C PHE A 99 11.87 5.55 12.28
N ARG A 100 11.96 6.06 11.05
CA ARG A 100 10.80 6.46 10.24
C ARG A 100 10.77 5.67 8.94
N VAL A 101 9.59 5.24 8.56
CA VAL A 101 9.33 4.68 7.23
C VAL A 101 8.51 5.67 6.43
N ASP A 102 8.90 5.83 5.17
CA ASP A 102 8.28 6.69 4.19
C ASP A 102 7.87 5.82 3.00
N VAL A 103 6.61 5.89 2.60
CA VAL A 103 6.05 5.10 1.50
C VAL A 103 5.57 6.07 0.44
N ASP A 104 6.33 6.20 -0.64
CA ASP A 104 6.05 7.12 -1.73
C ASP A 104 5.30 6.39 -2.85
N SER A 105 4.18 6.98 -3.27
CA SER A 105 3.37 6.49 -4.37
C SER A 105 3.42 7.49 -5.53
N SER A 106 3.73 7.02 -6.74
CA SER A 106 3.69 7.89 -7.93
C SER A 106 2.29 8.44 -8.22
N ASN A 107 1.26 7.86 -7.60
CA ASN A 107 -0.12 8.32 -7.69
C ASN A 107 -0.41 9.55 -6.81
N ASP A 108 0.53 9.95 -5.93
CA ASP A 108 0.47 11.20 -5.16
C ASP A 108 0.60 12.46 -6.06
N GLN A 109 0.97 12.29 -7.34
CA GLN A 109 0.77 13.36 -8.33
C GLN A 109 -0.70 13.74 -8.54
N SER A 110 -1.67 12.96 -8.03
CA SER A 110 -3.08 13.35 -7.99
C SER A 110 -3.48 14.16 -6.76
N LEU A 111 -2.70 14.18 -5.68
CA LEU A 111 -3.01 15.00 -4.49
C LEU A 111 -2.48 16.44 -4.61
N GLY A 112 -1.59 16.72 -5.57
CA GLY A 112 -1.26 18.09 -5.99
C GLY A 112 -2.38 18.83 -6.74
N ILE A 113 -3.49 18.16 -7.10
CA ILE A 113 -4.63 18.78 -7.81
C ILE A 113 -5.82 19.09 -6.89
N TRP A 114 -5.91 18.49 -5.69
CA TRP A 114 -7.05 18.71 -4.78
C TRP A 114 -6.76 19.63 -3.58
N SER A 115 -5.56 20.21 -3.46
CA SER A 115 -5.26 21.21 -2.42
C SER A 115 -5.52 22.67 -2.82
N ASN A 116 -6.13 22.97 -3.97
CA ASN A 116 -6.40 24.36 -4.36
C ASN A 116 -7.85 24.69 -4.72
N VAL A 117 -8.84 24.00 -4.14
CA VAL A 117 -10.23 24.48 -4.17
C VAL A 117 -10.81 24.57 -2.75
N SER A 118 -10.28 25.52 -1.98
CA SER A 118 -10.96 26.07 -0.81
C SER A 118 -10.70 27.56 -0.68
N GLU A 119 -10.75 28.25 -1.82
CA GLU A 119 -11.04 29.68 -1.97
C GLU A 119 -11.81 29.68 -3.30
N GLU A 120 -13.11 29.94 -3.41
CA GLU A 120 -13.92 31.04 -2.89
C GLU A 120 -15.38 30.58 -2.90
N PHE A 121 -16.19 30.95 -1.89
CA PHE A 121 -17.58 31.45 -1.99
C PHE A 121 -18.18 31.66 -0.59
#